data_AF-A0A2M7P4Q0-F1
#
_entry.id   AF-A0A2M7P4Q0-F1
#
_cell.length_a   1.000
_cell.length_b   1.000
_cell.length_c   1.000
_cell.angle_alpha   90.00
_cell.angle_beta   90.00
_cell.angle_gamma   90.00
#
_symmetry.space_group_name_H-M   'P 1'
#
loop_
_entity.id
_entity.type
_entity.pdbx_description
1 polymer ?
#
loop_
_entity_poly.entity_id
_entity_poly.type
_entity_poly.pdbx_seq_one_letter_code
_entity_poly.pdbx_strand_id
1 'polypeptide(L)' 'MMDNFTKQPRICTECKTQTQWKTISLAYSQDKIEVKISGITAMVCPNCGEEYIPGPQAITLSKAVDEILQIGLMEKIAA' A
#
# COMPACT_ATOMS: atom_id res chain seq x y z
N MET A 1 -18.12 16.42 -9.65
CA MET A 1 -18.75 15.63 -8.58
C MET A 1 -17.60 14.98 -7.84
N MET A 2 -17.31 15.41 -6.61
CA MET A 2 -16.22 14.84 -5.81
C MET A 2 -16.71 13.56 -5.13
N ASP A 3 -16.08 12.44 -5.46
CA ASP A 3 -16.47 11.11 -4.97
C ASP A 3 -16.34 11.02 -3.45
N ASN A 4 -17.49 10.78 -2.83
CA ASN A 4 -17.66 10.56 -1.42
C ASN A 4 -17.13 9.16 -1.10
N PHE A 5 -15.81 9.04 -0.85
CA PHE A 5 -15.21 7.85 -0.24
C PHE A 5 -15.71 7.76 1.21
N THR A 6 -16.96 7.33 1.37
CA THR A 6 -17.55 6.97 2.65
C THR A 6 -16.64 5.93 3.30
N LYS A 7 -16.22 6.23 4.54
CA LYS A 7 -15.39 5.40 5.45
C LYS A 7 -16.01 4.03 5.79
N GLN A 8 -16.88 3.47 4.95
CA GLN A 8 -17.56 2.22 5.22
C GLN A 8 -16.59 1.05 4.96
N PRO A 9 -16.41 0.15 5.94
CA PRO A 9 -15.56 -1.02 5.77
C PRO A 9 -16.11 -1.92 4.65
N ARG A 10 -15.22 -2.35 3.75
CA ARG A 10 -15.55 -3.25 2.64
C ARG A 10 -15.73 -4.68 3.14
N ILE A 11 -16.55 -5.47 2.45
CA ILE A 11 -16.56 -6.93 2.61
C ILE A 11 -15.36 -7.53 1.89
N CYS A 12 -14.58 -8.36 2.59
CA CYS A 12 -13.45 -9.07 2.01
C CYS A 12 -13.91 -9.96 0.84
N THR A 13 -13.23 -9.87 -0.29
CA THR A 13 -13.54 -10.64 -1.50
C THR A 13 -13.28 -12.14 -1.30
N GLU A 14 -12.27 -12.47 -0.49
CA GLU A 14 -11.79 -13.84 -0.27
C GLU A 14 -12.68 -14.62 0.69
N CYS A 15 -12.86 -14.11 1.91
CA CYS A 15 -13.54 -14.84 2.98
C CYS A 15 -14.88 -14.22 3.41
N LYS A 16 -15.37 -13.20 2.70
CA LYS A 16 -16.64 -12.49 2.95
C LYS A 16 -16.77 -11.87 4.35
N THR A 17 -15.68 -11.76 5.10
CA THR A 17 -15.66 -11.11 6.42
C THR A 17 -15.59 -9.59 6.25
N GLN A 18 -16.22 -8.84 7.17
CA GLN A 18 -16.11 -7.38 7.19
C GLN A 18 -14.69 -6.94 7.54
N THR A 19 -14.11 -6.09 6.70
CA THR A 19 -12.76 -5.54 6.93
C THR A 19 -12.77 -4.48 8.04
N GLN A 20 -11.60 -4.17 8.56
CA GLN A 20 -11.41 -3.16 9.59
C GLN A 20 -10.33 -2.16 9.16
N TRP A 21 -10.57 -0.88 9.40
CA TRP A 21 -9.54 0.14 9.19
C TRP A 21 -8.38 -0.09 10.17
N LYS A 22 -7.18 -0.24 9.62
CA LYS A 22 -5.94 -0.38 10.37
C LYS A 22 -4.84 0.44 9.71
N THR A 23 -3.88 0.84 10.52
CA THR A 23 -2.63 1.39 10.04
C THR A 23 -1.67 0.23 9.77
N ILE A 24 -1.21 0.11 8.53
CA ILE A 24 -0.29 -0.94 8.10
C ILE A 24 1.07 -0.35 7.70
N SER A 25 2.03 -1.25 7.54
CA SER A 25 3.34 -0.94 6.96
C SER A 25 3.56 -1.87 5.78
N LEU A 26 3.92 -1.29 4.63
CA LEU A 26 4.30 -2.05 3.45
C LEU A 26 5.81 -2.11 3.36
N ALA A 27 6.33 -3.29 3.03
CA ALA A 27 7.74 -3.48 2.69
C ALA A 27 7.81 -3.85 1.20
N TYR A 28 8.59 -3.08 0.45
CA TYR A 28 8.92 -3.36 -0.94
C TYR A 28 10.40 -3.69 -1.01
N SER A 29 10.71 -4.83 -1.62
CA SER A 29 12.08 -5.24 -1.89
C SER A 29 12.24 -5.47 -3.37
N GLN A 30 13.09 -4.67 -4.00
CA GLN A 30 13.50 -4.90 -5.38
C GLN A 30 15.03 -4.89 -5.45
N ASP A 31 15.59 -5.96 -5.99
CA ASP A 31 17.02 -6.24 -5.99
C ASP A 31 17.66 -6.25 -4.59
N LYS A 32 18.37 -5.17 -4.24
CA LYS A 32 19.10 -4.97 -2.97
C LYS A 32 18.58 -3.75 -2.18
N ILE A 33 17.49 -3.15 -2.65
CA ILE A 33 16.89 -1.97 -2.03
C ILE A 33 15.63 -2.45 -1.30
N GLU A 34 15.60 -2.21 0.01
CA GLU A 34 14.43 -2.43 0.85
C GLU A 34 13.83 -1.09 1.22
N VAL A 35 12.57 -0.89 0.84
CA VAL A 35 11.79 0.31 1.15
C VAL A 35 10.66 -0.09 2.09
N LYS A 36 10.67 0.47 3.30
CA LYS A 36 9.60 0.26 4.27
C LYS A 36 8.80 1.55 4.45
N ILE A 37 7.52 1.50 4.09
CA ILE A 37 6.59 2.62 4.23
C ILE A 37 5.61 2.30 5.35
N SER A 38 5.59 3.10 6.40
CA SER A 38 4.72 2.93 7.57
C SER A 38 3.66 4.05 7.62
N GLY A 39 2.55 3.81 8.31
CA GLY A 39 1.51 4.83 8.50
C GLY A 39 0.40 4.81 7.44
N ILE A 40 0.29 3.73 6.67
CA ILE A 40 -0.68 3.61 5.58
C ILE A 40 -2.03 3.20 6.16
N THR A 41 -3.09 3.96 5.87
CA THR A 41 -4.44 3.63 6.33
C THR A 41 -5.11 2.71 5.32
N ALA A 42 -5.26 1.44 5.68
CA ALA A 42 -5.86 0.42 4.84
C ALA A 42 -7.00 -0.30 5.57
N MET A 43 -7.87 -0.95 4.80
CA MET A 43 -8.83 -1.89 5.35
C MET A 43 -8.22 -3.28 5.35
N VAL A 44 -8.07 -3.90 6.50
CA VAL A 44 -7.49 -5.23 6.65
C VAL A 44 -8.57 -6.21 7.08
N CYS A 45 -8.65 -7.36 6.42
CA CYS A 45 -9.53 -8.43 6.83
C CYS A 45 -8.97 -9.12 8.09
N PRO A 46 -9.69 -9.10 9.23
CA PRO A 46 -9.19 -9.73 10.45
C PRO A 46 -9.15 -11.27 10.38
N ASN A 47 -9.85 -11.88 9.41
CA ASN A 47 -9.92 -13.33 9.26
C ASN A 47 -8.77 -13.89 8.38
N CYS A 48 -8.66 -13.43 7.13
CA CYS A 48 -7.64 -13.93 6.19
C CYS A 48 -6.41 -13.04 6.03
N GLY A 49 -6.41 -11.81 6.55
CA GLY A 49 -5.28 -10.87 6.43
C GLY A 49 -5.26 -10.04 5.15
N GLU A 50 -6.23 -10.18 4.24
CA GLU A 50 -6.29 -9.41 2.99
C GLU A 50 -6.33 -7.90 3.24
N GLU A 51 -5.54 -7.14 2.48
CA GLU A 51 -5.32 -5.70 2.67
C GLU A 51 -5.88 -4.91 1.48
N TYR A 52 -6.70 -3.90 1.77
CA TYR A 52 -7.30 -3.03 0.77
C TYR A 52 -6.89 -1.58 1.02
N ILE A 53 -6.03 -1.07 0.14
CA ILE A 53 -5.56 0.32 0.17
C ILE A 53 -6.51 1.17 -0.71
N PRO A 54 -6.97 2.34 -0.23
CA PRO A 54 -7.78 3.24 -1.04
C PRO A 54 -7.06 3.67 -2.33
N GLY A 55 -7.78 3.71 -3.45
CA GLY A 55 -7.22 3.98 -4.78
C GLY A 55 -6.28 5.21 -4.85
N PRO A 56 -6.67 6.39 -4.34
CA PRO A 56 -5.77 7.55 -4.33
C PRO A 56 -4.48 7.32 -3.56
N GLN A 57 -4.55 6.63 -2.41
CA GLN A 57 -3.36 6.31 -1.60
C GLN A 57 -2.48 5.29 -2.32
N ALA A 58 -3.08 4.27 -2.94
CA ALA A 58 -2.35 3.27 -3.71
C ALA A 58 -1.55 3.91 -4.86
N ILE A 59 -2.18 4.84 -5.61
CA ILE A 59 -1.51 5.55 -6.70
C ILE A 59 -0.32 6.38 -6.18
N THR A 60 -0.50 7.11 -5.08
CA THR A 60 0.58 7.91 -4.48
C THR A 60 1.73 7.02 -3.97
N LEU A 61 1.41 5.92 -3.30
CA LEU A 61 2.41 4.97 -2.78
C LEU A 61 3.21 4.34 -3.91
N SER A 62 2.56 3.89 -4.99
CA SER A 62 3.23 3.31 -6.15
C SER A 62 4.23 4.30 -6.77
N LYS A 63 3.83 5.56 -6.97
CA LYS A 63 4.74 6.60 -7.50
C LYS A 63 5.94 6.84 -6.59
N ALA A 64 5.71 6.94 -5.29
CA ALA A 64 6.79 7.15 -4.32
C ALA A 64 7.79 5.98 -4.31
N VAL A 65 7.29 4.74 -4.39
CA VAL A 65 8.15 3.55 -4.49
C VAL A 65 8.94 3.57 -5.79
N ASP A 66 8.30 3.87 -6.93
CA ASP A 66 8.96 3.94 -8.24
C ASP A 66 10.10 4.98 -8.25
N GLU A 67 9.87 6.17 -7.68
CA GLU A 67 10.89 7.23 -7.58
C GLU A 67 12.09 6.79 -6.71
N ILE A 68 11.84 6.16 -5.55
CA ILE A 68 12.90 5.68 -4.66
C ILE A 68 13.74 4.58 -5.35
N LEU A 69 13.07 3.67 -6.04
CA LEU A 69 13.74 2.60 -6.76
C LEU A 69 14.59 3.12 -7.91
N GLN A 70 14.11 4.13 -8.66
CA GLN A 70 14.89 4.79 -9.70
C GLN A 70 16.17 5.42 -9.14
N ILE A 71 16.08 6.13 -8.00
CA ILE A 71 17.27 6.73 -7.35
C ILE A 71 18.29 5.64 -6.99
N GLY A 72 17.86 4.56 -6.35
CA GLY A 72 18.78 3.49 -5.94
C GLY A 72 19.35 2.66 -7.11
N LEU A 73 18.68 2.65 -8.27
CA LEU A 73 19.22 2.07 -9.51
C LEU A 73 20.28 2.98 -10.16
N MET A 74 20.13 4.31 -10.06
CA MET A 74 21.11 5.26 -10.60
C MET A 74 22.46 5.21 -9.88
N GLU A 75 22.49 4.99 -8.56
CA GLU A 75 23.74 4.85 -7.81
C GLU A 75 24.57 3.63 -8.23
N LYS A 76 23.95 2.59 -8.82
CA LYS A 76 24.67 1.41 -9.32
C LYS A 76 25.35 1.60 -10.68
N ILE A 77 24.98 2.63 -11.44
CA ILE A 77 25.60 2.92 -12.76
C ILE A 77 26.82 3.83 -12.60
N ALA A 78 26.91 4.57 -11.49
CA ALA A 78 28.02 5.47 -11.19
C ALA A 78 29.12 4.86 -10.30
N ALA A 79 28.97 3.60 -9.87
CA ALA A 79 29.88 2.88 -8.98
C ALA A 79 30.68 1.77 -9.69
#